data_AF-A0A6F7W9F9-F1
#
_entry.id   AF-A0A6F7W9F9-F1
#
_cell.length_a   1.000
_cell.length_b   1.000
_cell.length_c   1.000
_cell.angle_alpha   90.00
_cell.angle_beta   90.00
_cell.angle_gamma   90.00
#
_symmetry.space_group_name_H-M   'P 1'
#
loop_
_entity.id
_entity.type
_entity.pdbx_description
1 polymer ?
#
loop_
_entity_poly.entity_id
_entity_poly.type
_entity_poly.pdbx_seq_one_letter_code
_entity_poly.pdbx_strand_id
1 'polypeptide(L)' 'MDLEDVGCRARYMIRDRDGKFPALFDAVLADAGIEVVLSGVRMPRMNSIMERWVQTCRRE' A
#
# COMPACT_ATOMS: atom_id res chain seq x y z
N MET A 1 -8.13 0.61 12.58
CA MET A 1 -8.76 -0.54 11.91
C MET A 1 -7.69 -1.60 11.85
N ASP A 2 -7.79 -2.57 12.75
CA ASP A 2 -6.82 -3.66 12.85
C ASP A 2 -7.16 -4.70 11.78
N LEU A 3 -6.19 -5.07 10.94
CA LEU A 3 -6.42 -6.00 9.82
C LEU A 3 -6.78 -7.42 10.31
N GLU A 4 -6.57 -7.72 11.59
CA GLU A 4 -6.85 -9.04 12.16
C GLU A 4 -8.34 -9.20 12.50
N ASP A 5 -9.06 -8.10 12.78
CA ASP A 5 -10.46 -8.09 13.24
C ASP A 5 -11.48 -8.45 12.13
N VAL A 6 -11.12 -8.28 10.85
CA VAL A 6 -12.02 -8.49 9.69
C VAL A 6 -11.91 -9.90 9.10
N GLY A 7 -11.03 -10.76 9.64
CA GLY A 7 -10.72 -12.08 9.05
C GLY A 7 -10.02 -12.02 7.68
N CYS A 8 -9.74 -10.81 7.19
CA CYS A 8 -9.03 -10.53 5.95
C CYS A 8 -7.56 -10.26 6.26
N ARG A 9 -6.74 -11.32 6.29
CA ARG A 9 -5.28 -11.15 6.28
C ARG A 9 -4.83 -10.65 4.91
N ALA A 10 -4.36 -9.41 4.85
CA ALA A 10 -3.65 -8.92 3.67
C ALA A 10 -2.43 -9.81 3.42
N ARG A 11 -2.23 -10.20 2.15
CA ARG A 11 -1.05 -10.95 1.72
C ARG A 11 -0.05 -10.06 0.98
N TYR A 12 -0.56 -8.99 0.35
CA TYR A 12 0.22 -8.08 -0.47
C TYR A 12 -0.15 -6.64 -0.13
N MET A 13 0.86 -5.77 -0.13
CA MET A 13 0.71 -4.33 -0.12
C MET A 13 1.34 -3.75 -1.39
N ILE A 14 0.51 -3.10 -2.23
CA ILE A 14 1.00 -2.38 -3.41
C ILE A 14 1.24 -0.93 -3.03
N ARG A 15 2.43 -0.40 -3.32
CA ARG A 15 2.77 1.02 -3.10
C ARG A 15 3.62 1.58 -4.23
N ASP A 16 3.61 2.89 -4.39
CA ASP A 16 4.49 3.55 -5.34
C ASP A 16 5.93 3.63 -4.81
N ARG A 17 6.88 4.00 -5.68
CA ARG A 17 8.31 4.07 -5.32
C ARG A 17 8.72 5.36 -4.61
N ASP A 18 7.80 6.06 -3.94
CA ASP A 18 8.20 7.26 -3.21
C ASP A 18 9.23 6.97 -2.11
N GLY A 19 10.10 7.94 -1.83
CA GLY A 19 11.10 7.81 -0.76
C GLY A 19 10.54 8.05 0.64
N LYS A 20 9.22 8.09 0.82
CA LYS A 20 8.61 8.51 2.10
C LYS A 20 8.56 7.38 3.11
N PHE A 21 8.60 6.13 2.65
CA PHE A 21 8.58 4.99 3.56
C PHE A 21 10.02 4.51 3.82
N PRO A 22 10.43 4.44 5.09
CA PRO A 22 11.73 3.90 5.47
C PRO A 22 11.76 2.37 5.30
N ALA A 23 12.95 1.79 5.18
CA ALA A 23 13.14 0.33 5.11
C ALA A 23 12.52 -0.42 6.31
N LEU A 24 12.41 0.23 7.47
CA LEU A 24 11.73 -0.33 8.64
C LEU A 24 10.25 -0.63 8.37
N PHE A 25 9.60 0.14 7.50
CA PHE A 25 8.21 -0.07 7.14
C PHE A 25 8.02 -1.42 6.44
N ASP A 26 8.87 -1.70 5.46
CA ASP A 26 8.84 -2.98 4.73
C ASP A 26 9.19 -4.15 5.65
N ALA A 27 10.07 -3.94 6.63
CA ALA A 27 10.43 -4.96 7.63
C ALA A 27 9.25 -5.35 8.55
N VAL A 28 8.48 -4.36 9.02
CA VAL A 28 7.28 -4.60 9.85
C VAL A 28 6.21 -5.36 9.06
N LEU A 29 6.04 -5.03 7.78
CA LEU A 29 5.09 -5.74 6.91
C LEU A 29 5.52 -7.18 6.63
N ALA A 30 6.82 -7.40 6.41
CA ALA A 30 7.36 -8.74 6.22
C ALA A 30 7.19 -9.62 7.48
N ASP A 31 7.40 -9.06 8.68
CA ASP A 31 7.15 -9.74 9.95
C ASP A 31 5.67 -10.14 10.11
N ALA A 32 4.75 -9.27 9.67
CA ALA A 32 3.32 -9.57 9.58
C ALA A 32 2.94 -10.54 8.44
N GLY A 33 3.89 -11.03 7.64
CA GLY A 33 3.65 -11.94 6.51
C GLY A 33 3.03 -11.27 5.29
N ILE A 34 3.20 -9.95 5.14
CA ILE A 34 2.69 -9.15 4.03
C ILE A 34 3.84 -8.84 3.07
N GLU A 35 3.68 -9.23 1.80
CA GLU A 35 4.65 -8.93 0.75
C GLU A 35 4.43 -7.52 0.19
N VAL A 36 5.49 -6.70 0.17
CA VAL A 36 5.47 -5.37 -0.43
C VAL A 36 5.77 -5.45 -1.93
N VAL A 37 4.83 -4.99 -2.74
CA VAL A 37 4.94 -4.91 -4.20
C VAL A 37 5.05 -3.45 -4.63
N LEU A 38 6.20 -3.09 -5.20
CA LEU A 38 6.41 -1.74 -5.71
C LEU A 38 5.78 -1.55 -7.10
N SER A 39 5.11 -0.42 -7.30
CA SER A 39 4.52 -0.06 -8.59
C SER A 39 5.58 -0.01 -9.69
N GLY A 40 5.26 -0.44 -10.91
CA GLY A 40 6.17 -0.34 -12.05
C GLY A 40 6.56 1.11 -12.37
N VAL A 41 7.78 1.32 -12.91
CA VAL A 41 8.26 2.68 -13.23
C VAL A 41 7.35 3.22 -14.32
N ARG A 42 6.76 4.41 -14.12
CA ARG A 42 5.82 5.05 -15.07
C ARG A 42 4.59 4.17 -15.39
N MET A 43 4.12 3.37 -14.43
CA MET A 43 2.88 2.58 -14.53
C MET A 43 1.75 3.15 -13.66
N PRO A 44 1.15 4.30 -14.00
CA PRO A 44 0.17 4.99 -13.16
C PRO A 44 -1.10 4.16 -12.89
N ARG A 45 -1.44 3.24 -13.79
CA ARG A 45 -2.63 2.37 -13.62
C ARG A 45 -2.52 1.45 -12.41
N MET A 46 -1.31 1.07 -12.03
CA MET A 46 -1.05 0.17 -10.90
C MET A 46 -1.39 0.80 -9.54
N ASN A 47 -1.44 2.15 -9.47
CA ASN A 47 -1.86 2.89 -8.26
C ASN A 47 -3.24 3.57 -8.40
N SER A 48 -3.96 3.34 -9.52
CA SER A 48 -5.12 4.16 -9.90
C SER A 48 -6.27 4.14 -8.90
N ILE A 49 -6.46 3.04 -8.17
CA ILE A 49 -7.48 2.91 -7.12
C ILE A 49 -7.17 3.85 -5.96
N MET A 50 -5.92 3.82 -5.47
CA MET A 50 -5.47 4.67 -4.37
C MET A 50 -5.48 6.15 -4.77
N GLU A 51 -5.00 6.48 -5.98
CA GLU A 51 -5.03 7.85 -6.50
C GLU A 51 -6.46 8.40 -6.57
N ARG A 52 -7.41 7.61 -7.08
CA ARG A 52 -8.81 8.02 -7.15
C ARG A 52 -9.41 8.21 -5.76
N TRP A 53 -9.10 7.31 -4.82
CA TRP A 53 -9.56 7.43 -3.44
C TRP A 53 -9.02 8.70 -2.77
N VAL A 54 -7.72 8.98 -2.89
CA VAL A 54 -7.11 10.22 -2.37
C VAL A 54 -7.75 11.45 -3.01
N GLN A 55 -8.01 11.43 -4.31
CA GLN A 55 -8.67 12.53 -5.00
C GLN A 55 -10.08 12.77 -4.47
N THR A 56 -10.86 11.71 -4.21
CA THR A 56 -12.18 11.82 -3.56
C THR A 56 -12.05 12.44 -2.18
N CYS A 57 -11.15 11.94 -1.33
CA CYS A 57 -10.96 12.47 0.03
C CYS A 57 -10.47 13.93 0.09
N ARG A 58 -9.83 14.45 -0.97
CA ARG A 58 -9.44 15.87 -1.04
C ARG A 58 -10.54 16.78 -1.57
N ARG A 59 -11.53 16.21 -2.24
CA ARG A 59 -12.65 16.94 -2.88
C ARG A 59 -13.78 17.17 -1.88
N GLU A 60 -13.93 16.26 -0.92
CA GLU A 60 -14.81 16.36 0.25
C GLU A 60 -14.16 17.17 1.38
#